data_AF-A0A4U5W3Z8-F1
#
_entry.id   AF-A0A4U5W3Z8-F1
#
_cell.length_a   1.000
_cell.length_b   1.000
_cell.length_c   1.000
_cell.angle_alpha   90.00
_cell.angle_beta   90.00
_cell.angle_gamma   90.00
#
_symmetry.space_group_name_H-M   'P 1'
#
loop_
_entity.id
_entity.type
_entity.pdbx_description
1 polymer ?
#
loop_
_entity_poly.entity_id
_entity_poly.type
_entity_poly.pdbx_seq_one_letter_code
_entity_poly.pdbx_strand_id
1 'polypeptide(L)'
;MSSSLRPPAQRPCESCPYRRDVPAGIWASEEYAKLRRYDADTPDQPTGLFQCHQADADSTVRRVCAGWAGCHEGRGLLALRLALLEGRIDEATFEAVTDYTSPVPLFSSGREAAAHGETGIDAPTEEARRLIDKITRTRSDLVLKRSGDH
;
A
#
# COMPACT_ATOMS: atom_id res chain seq x y z
N MET A 1 24.79 -1.64 -1.81
CA MET A 1 24.03 -2.41 -0.81
C MET A 1 22.57 -2.00 -0.93
N SER A 2 21.69 -2.90 -1.35
CA SER A 2 20.26 -2.58 -1.44
C SER A 2 19.75 -2.28 -0.04
N SER A 3 19.30 -1.06 0.21
CA SER A 3 18.69 -0.70 1.50
C SER A 3 17.48 -1.60 1.73
N SER A 4 17.50 -2.35 2.83
CA SER A 4 16.36 -3.10 3.34
C SER A 4 15.13 -2.18 3.42
N LEU A 5 13.97 -2.69 3.02
CA LEU A 5 12.70 -1.96 3.12
C LEU A 5 12.38 -1.73 4.60
N ARG A 6 12.02 -0.50 4.99
CA ARG A 6 11.71 -0.19 6.39
C ARG A 6 10.39 -0.82 6.86
N PRO A 7 10.21 -1.04 8.17
CA PRO A 7 8.94 -1.50 8.74
C PRO A 7 7.79 -0.52 8.47
N PRO A 8 6.53 -0.98 8.59
CA PRO A 8 5.36 -0.12 8.42
C PRO A 8 5.40 1.10 9.35
N ALA A 9 4.82 2.21 8.89
CA ALA A 9 4.61 3.35 9.78
C ALA A 9 3.64 3.00 10.90
N GLN A 10 3.77 3.65 12.07
CA GLN A 10 2.86 3.42 13.21
C GLN A 10 1.38 3.56 12.84
N ARG A 11 1.07 4.52 11.95
CA ARG A 11 -0.28 4.77 11.44
C ARG A 11 -0.29 4.68 9.90
N PRO A 12 -1.31 4.06 9.28
CA PRO A 12 -1.50 4.14 7.84
C PRO A 12 -1.70 5.60 7.40
N CYS A 13 -1.18 5.94 6.23
CA CYS A 13 -1.28 7.31 5.71
C CYS A 13 -2.73 7.75 5.47
N GLU A 14 -2.94 9.05 5.32
CA GLU A 14 -4.27 9.66 5.15
C GLU A 14 -5.04 9.15 3.93
N SER A 15 -4.35 8.87 2.85
CA SER A 15 -4.90 8.33 1.60
C SER A 15 -4.79 6.81 1.47
N CYS A 16 -4.52 6.09 2.57
CA CYS A 16 -4.39 4.63 2.55
C CYS A 16 -5.72 3.98 2.15
N PRO A 17 -5.77 3.16 1.08
CA PRO A 17 -7.03 2.57 0.62
C PRO A 17 -7.61 1.54 1.59
N TYR A 18 -6.81 1.02 2.53
CA TYR A 18 -7.27 0.06 3.53
C TYR A 18 -8.02 0.69 4.71
N ARG A 19 -7.97 2.02 4.89
CA ARG A 19 -8.64 2.71 5.99
C ARG A 19 -10.14 2.80 5.76
N ARG A 20 -10.97 2.54 6.77
CA ARG A 20 -12.43 2.70 6.66
C ARG A 20 -12.89 4.15 6.63
N ASP A 21 -12.06 5.07 7.13
CA ASP A 21 -12.34 6.50 7.19
C ASP A 21 -11.72 7.29 6.02
N VAL A 22 -11.22 6.60 4.99
CA VAL A 22 -10.71 7.25 3.77
C VAL A 22 -11.87 7.52 2.79
N PRO A 23 -11.91 8.67 2.09
CA PRO A 23 -12.87 8.84 1.02
C PRO A 23 -12.57 7.89 -0.15
N ALA A 24 -13.61 7.45 -0.85
CA ALA A 24 -13.48 6.65 -2.06
C ALA A 24 -12.93 7.47 -3.24
N GLY A 25 -12.44 6.80 -4.28
CA GLY A 25 -12.05 7.42 -5.55
C GLY A 25 -10.69 8.12 -5.56
N ILE A 26 -9.82 7.87 -4.58
CA ILE A 26 -8.49 8.50 -4.54
C ILE A 26 -7.54 7.86 -5.58
N TRP A 27 -7.64 6.55 -5.77
CA TRP A 27 -6.71 5.81 -6.61
C TRP A 27 -7.38 5.39 -7.92
N ALA A 28 -6.57 5.14 -8.95
CA ALA A 28 -7.07 4.55 -10.19
C ALA A 28 -7.56 3.11 -9.96
N SER A 29 -8.46 2.62 -10.81
CA SER A 29 -9.05 1.28 -10.68
C SER A 29 -7.99 0.17 -10.62
N GLU A 30 -6.90 0.33 -11.37
CA GLU A 30 -5.80 -0.64 -11.42
C GLU A 30 -5.05 -0.75 -10.08
N GLU A 31 -5.03 0.32 -9.28
CA GLU A 31 -4.43 0.31 -7.95
C GLU A 31 -5.32 -0.46 -6.96
N TYR A 32 -6.64 -0.29 -7.06
CA TYR A 32 -7.60 -1.06 -6.26
C TYR A 32 -7.60 -2.54 -6.63
N ALA A 33 -7.45 -2.87 -7.92
CA ALA A 33 -7.33 -4.24 -8.39
C ALA A 33 -6.15 -5.00 -7.74
N LYS A 34 -5.05 -4.32 -7.42
CA LYS A 34 -3.90 -4.95 -6.73
C LYS A 34 -4.27 -5.44 -5.32
N LEU A 35 -5.14 -4.74 -4.61
CA LEU A 35 -5.47 -5.06 -3.21
C LEU A 35 -6.12 -6.45 -3.10
N ARG A 36 -7.07 -6.73 -4.00
CA ARG A 36 -7.79 -8.02 -4.09
C ARG A 36 -6.89 -9.22 -4.25
N ARG A 37 -5.74 -9.05 -4.92
CA ARG A 37 -4.83 -10.16 -5.22
C ARG A 37 -4.17 -10.70 -3.95
N TYR A 38 -4.01 -9.89 -2.92
CA TYR A 38 -3.43 -10.35 -1.65
C TYR A 38 -4.39 -11.17 -0.80
N ASP A 39 -5.71 -11.14 -1.10
CA ASP A 39 -6.70 -12.00 -0.45
C ASP A 39 -6.72 -13.44 -1.02
N ALA A 40 -5.96 -13.70 -2.09
CA ALA A 40 -5.96 -15.01 -2.75
C ALA A 40 -5.24 -16.08 -1.90
N ASP A 41 -5.44 -17.35 -2.23
CA ASP A 41 -4.66 -18.44 -1.66
C ASP A 41 -3.19 -18.30 -2.03
N THR A 42 -2.29 -18.82 -1.18
CA THR A 42 -0.82 -18.66 -1.33
C THR A 42 -0.31 -18.86 -2.77
N PRO A 43 -0.71 -19.88 -3.55
CA PRO A 43 -0.22 -20.06 -4.93
C PRO A 43 -0.55 -18.91 -5.89
N ASP A 44 -1.64 -18.20 -5.64
CA ASP A 44 -2.17 -17.13 -6.49
C ASP A 44 -1.85 -15.72 -5.95
N GLN A 45 -1.26 -15.63 -4.75
CA GLN A 45 -0.85 -14.36 -4.16
C GLN A 45 0.30 -13.71 -4.95
N PRO A 46 0.34 -12.36 -5.01
CA PRO A 46 1.50 -11.64 -5.52
C PRO A 46 2.78 -11.95 -4.72
N THR A 47 3.93 -11.95 -5.41
CA THR A 47 5.25 -12.14 -4.80
C THR A 47 5.90 -10.84 -4.32
N GLY A 48 5.44 -9.69 -4.83
CA GLY A 48 5.95 -8.37 -4.48
C GLY A 48 5.37 -7.84 -3.17
N LEU A 49 6.19 -7.20 -2.34
CA LEU A 49 5.72 -6.48 -1.15
C LEU A 49 4.86 -5.27 -1.52
N PHE A 50 3.82 -5.02 -0.73
CA PHE A 50 3.02 -3.80 -0.86
C PHE A 50 3.67 -2.65 -0.10
N GLN A 51 4.21 -1.67 -0.83
CA GLN A 51 4.95 -0.54 -0.27
C GLN A 51 4.05 0.68 -0.02
N CYS A 52 4.41 1.50 0.96
CA CYS A 52 3.74 2.78 1.19
C CYS A 52 4.06 3.77 0.07
N HIS A 53 3.05 4.44 -0.48
CA HIS A 53 3.22 5.42 -1.56
C HIS A 53 3.82 6.76 -1.10
N GLN A 54 4.03 6.99 0.19
CA GLN A 54 4.49 8.29 0.73
C GLN A 54 5.98 8.58 0.45
N ALA A 55 6.68 7.65 -0.21
CA ALA A 55 8.03 7.83 -0.69
C ALA A 55 8.12 7.39 -2.17
N ASP A 56 9.06 7.98 -2.90
CA ASP A 56 9.40 7.55 -4.26
C ASP A 56 9.96 6.11 -4.23
N ALA A 57 9.83 5.39 -5.35
CA ALA A 57 10.17 3.95 -5.41
C ALA A 57 11.63 3.64 -5.04
N ASP A 58 12.55 4.53 -5.40
CA ASP A 58 13.99 4.40 -5.13
C ASP A 58 14.45 5.12 -3.86
N SER A 59 13.50 5.67 -3.10
CA SER A 59 13.80 6.39 -1.87
C SER A 59 14.34 5.47 -0.78
N THR A 60 15.37 5.90 -0.06
CA THR A 60 15.95 5.17 1.09
C THR A 60 15.04 5.15 2.32
N VAL A 61 13.93 5.91 2.30
CA VAL A 61 12.92 5.94 3.37
C VAL A 61 11.68 5.12 3.06
N ARG A 62 11.67 4.40 1.92
CA ARG A 62 10.58 3.49 1.52
C ARG A 62 10.36 2.41 2.57
N ARG A 63 9.09 2.00 2.70
CA ARG A 63 8.64 1.13 3.78
C ARG A 63 7.47 0.26 3.36
N VAL A 64 7.23 -0.82 4.12
CA VAL A 64 6.01 -1.62 4.00
C VAL A 64 4.78 -0.74 4.25
N CYS A 65 3.70 -0.98 3.49
CA CYS A 65 2.43 -0.30 3.72
C CYS A 65 1.79 -0.76 5.03
N ALA A 66 1.52 0.17 5.93
CA ALA A 66 0.90 -0.13 7.23
C ALA A 66 -0.55 -0.62 7.10
N GLY A 67 -1.31 -0.10 6.12
CA GLY A 67 -2.66 -0.58 5.86
C GLY A 67 -2.69 -2.01 5.33
N TRP A 68 -1.70 -2.38 4.50
CA TRP A 68 -1.55 -3.75 4.02
C TRP A 68 -1.14 -4.68 5.17
N ALA A 69 -0.14 -4.28 5.96
CA ALA A 69 0.32 -5.05 7.12
C ALA A 69 -0.80 -5.32 8.14
N GLY A 70 -1.70 -4.35 8.37
CA GLY A 70 -2.79 -4.50 9.35
C GLY A 70 -4.08 -5.10 8.81
N CYS A 71 -4.25 -5.20 7.48
CA CYS A 71 -5.44 -5.78 6.86
C CYS A 71 -5.28 -7.29 6.65
N HIS A 72 -4.07 -7.72 6.32
CA HIS A 72 -3.80 -9.10 5.92
C HIS A 72 -3.09 -9.89 7.03
N GLU A 73 -3.32 -11.20 7.06
CA GLU A 73 -2.67 -12.09 8.02
C GLU A 73 -1.16 -12.24 7.70
N GLY A 74 -0.32 -11.50 8.43
CA GLY A 74 1.11 -11.30 8.13
C GLY A 74 1.88 -12.56 7.73
N ARG A 75 1.87 -13.62 8.55
CA ARG A 75 2.64 -14.85 8.28
C ARG A 75 2.12 -15.66 7.08
N GLY A 76 0.85 -15.48 6.72
CA GLY A 76 0.23 -16.12 5.55
C GLY A 76 0.69 -15.51 4.22
N LEU A 77 1.16 -14.26 4.22
CA LEU A 77 1.51 -13.51 3.02
C LEU A 77 2.75 -14.08 2.31
N LEU A 78 2.57 -14.55 1.08
CA LEU A 78 3.66 -15.05 0.24
C LEU A 78 4.73 -13.98 0.01
N ALA A 79 4.31 -12.76 -0.34
CA ALA A 79 5.22 -11.63 -0.57
C ALA A 79 6.14 -11.32 0.63
N LEU A 80 5.62 -11.47 1.86
CA LEU A 80 6.39 -11.23 3.08
C LEU A 80 7.46 -12.31 3.29
N ARG A 81 7.06 -13.58 3.14
CA ARG A 81 7.96 -14.74 3.24
C ARG A 81 9.09 -14.68 2.20
N LEU A 82 8.76 -14.39 0.95
CA LEU A 82 9.76 -14.25 -0.12
C LEU A 82 10.70 -13.07 0.13
N ALA A 83 10.19 -11.95 0.62
CA ALA A 83 11.03 -10.78 0.90
C ALA A 83 12.09 -11.05 1.97
N LEU A 84 11.74 -11.82 3.01
CA LEU A 84 12.70 -12.24 4.05
C LEU A 84 13.75 -13.20 3.46
N LEU A 85 13.31 -14.21 2.72
CA LEU A 85 14.20 -15.20 2.08
C LEU A 85 15.19 -14.55 1.09
N GLU A 86 14.74 -13.55 0.34
CA GLU A 86 15.54 -12.82 -0.64
C GLU A 86 16.40 -11.70 0.00
N GLY A 87 16.31 -11.49 1.31
CA GLY A 87 17.04 -10.43 2.01
C GLY A 87 16.59 -9.01 1.63
N ARG A 88 15.36 -8.85 1.09
CA ARG A 88 14.76 -7.54 0.80
C ARG A 88 14.24 -6.84 2.06
N ILE A 89 13.95 -7.62 3.10
CA ILE A 89 13.67 -7.17 4.46
C ILE A 89 14.50 -7.98 5.46
N ASP A 90 14.71 -7.43 6.65
CA ASP A 90 15.31 -8.15 7.78
C ASP A 90 14.23 -8.78 8.69
N GLU A 91 14.68 -9.58 9.65
CA GLU A 91 13.82 -10.25 10.63
C GLU A 91 13.03 -9.24 11.48
N ALA A 92 13.65 -8.11 11.85
CA ALA A 92 12.98 -7.05 12.60
C ALA A 92 11.80 -6.45 11.82
N THR A 93 11.96 -6.24 10.51
CA THR A 93 10.89 -5.77 9.63
C THR A 93 9.82 -6.83 9.44
N PHE A 94 10.20 -8.10 9.34
CA PHE A 94 9.25 -9.22 9.26
C PHE A 94 8.33 -9.25 10.48
N GLU A 95 8.90 -9.26 11.69
CA GLU A 95 8.13 -9.27 12.94
C GLU A 95 7.28 -8.01 13.10
N ALA A 96 7.82 -6.84 12.73
CA ALA A 96 7.06 -5.58 12.76
C ALA A 96 5.85 -5.58 11.81
N VAL A 97 5.85 -6.38 10.74
CA VAL A 97 4.68 -6.57 9.86
C VAL A 97 3.71 -7.57 10.45
N THR A 98 4.19 -8.70 10.98
CA THR A 98 3.31 -9.75 11.53
C THR A 98 2.58 -9.32 12.78
N ASP A 99 3.20 -8.46 13.58
CA ASP A 99 2.64 -7.98 14.85
C ASP A 99 1.90 -6.64 14.68
N TYR A 100 1.80 -6.12 13.46
CA TYR A 100 1.25 -4.81 13.21
C TYR A 100 -0.25 -4.77 13.54
N THR A 101 -0.61 -3.90 14.48
CA THR A 101 -2.01 -3.55 14.76
C THR A 101 -2.24 -2.09 14.38
N SER A 102 -3.24 -1.85 13.52
CA SER A 102 -3.53 -0.49 13.08
C SER A 102 -4.21 0.33 14.19
N PRO A 103 -3.76 1.56 14.48
CA PRO A 103 -4.45 2.46 15.41
C PRO A 103 -5.71 3.09 14.81
N VAL A 104 -6.01 2.82 13.54
CA VAL A 104 -7.23 3.26 12.86
C VAL A 104 -7.97 2.06 12.29
N PRO A 105 -9.31 2.10 12.22
CA PRO A 105 -10.06 1.00 11.66
C PRO A 105 -9.72 0.75 10.19
N LEU A 106 -9.36 -0.49 9.88
CA LEU A 106 -9.15 -0.96 8.51
C LEU A 106 -10.36 -1.77 8.01
N PHE A 107 -10.48 -1.90 6.70
CA PHE A 107 -11.33 -2.92 6.08
C PHE A 107 -10.79 -4.31 6.41
N SER A 108 -11.65 -5.34 6.33
CA SER A 108 -11.27 -6.70 6.71
C SER A 108 -10.53 -7.47 5.61
N SER A 109 -10.51 -6.94 4.39
CA SER A 109 -9.84 -7.54 3.24
C SER A 109 -9.43 -6.49 2.19
N GLY A 110 -8.52 -6.86 1.30
CA GLY A 110 -8.20 -6.08 0.10
C GLY A 110 -9.41 -5.90 -0.82
N ARG A 111 -10.32 -6.87 -0.86
CA ARG A 111 -11.56 -6.84 -1.64
C ARG A 111 -12.55 -5.80 -1.14
N GLU A 112 -12.76 -5.72 0.17
CA GLU A 112 -13.60 -4.67 0.77
C GLU A 112 -13.00 -3.28 0.54
N ALA A 113 -11.69 -3.13 0.78
CA ALA A 113 -10.98 -1.88 0.54
C ALA A 113 -11.09 -1.40 -0.91
N ALA A 114 -10.93 -2.34 -1.85
CA ALA A 114 -11.04 -2.05 -3.27
C ALA A 114 -12.49 -1.72 -3.68
N ALA A 115 -13.47 -2.47 -3.17
CA ALA A 115 -14.88 -2.22 -3.46
C ALA A 115 -15.31 -0.83 -2.98
N HIS A 116 -14.94 -0.44 -1.75
CA HIS A 116 -15.18 0.92 -1.24
C HIS A 116 -14.51 1.96 -2.14
N GLY A 117 -13.22 1.80 -2.41
CA GLY A 117 -12.44 2.75 -3.20
C GLY A 117 -13.01 3.02 -4.59
N GLU A 118 -13.49 1.98 -5.28
CA GLU A 118 -14.02 2.09 -6.64
C GLU A 118 -15.34 2.87 -6.73
N THR A 119 -16.13 2.94 -5.65
CA THR A 119 -17.41 3.68 -5.65
C THR A 119 -17.25 5.19 -5.94
N GLY A 120 -16.05 5.73 -5.72
CA GLY A 120 -15.78 7.16 -5.87
C GLY A 120 -15.02 7.54 -7.14
N ILE A 121 -14.69 6.60 -8.03
CA ILE A 121 -13.81 6.88 -9.19
C ILE A 121 -14.43 7.89 -10.15
N ASP A 122 -15.70 7.70 -10.53
CA ASP A 122 -16.35 8.55 -11.54
C ASP A 122 -16.77 9.91 -10.98
N ALA A 123 -17.00 9.98 -9.66
CA ALA A 123 -17.48 11.18 -8.97
C ALA A 123 -16.79 11.36 -7.61
N PRO A 124 -15.48 11.69 -7.58
CA PRO A 124 -14.73 11.82 -6.35
C PRO A 124 -15.20 13.04 -5.55
N THR A 125 -15.28 12.87 -4.23
CA THR A 125 -15.61 13.95 -3.30
C THR A 125 -14.53 15.04 -3.30
N GLU A 126 -14.85 16.22 -2.79
CA GLU A 126 -13.89 17.31 -2.63
C GLU A 126 -12.70 16.89 -1.74
N GLU A 127 -12.94 16.11 -0.70
CA GLU A 127 -11.88 15.55 0.15
C GLU A 127 -10.96 14.59 -0.62
N ALA A 128 -11.53 13.70 -1.45
CA ALA A 128 -10.76 12.80 -2.30
C ALA A 128 -9.87 13.58 -3.28
N ARG A 129 -10.41 14.62 -3.93
CA ARG A 129 -9.65 15.49 -4.84
C ARG A 129 -8.46 16.15 -4.14
N ARG A 130 -8.64 16.66 -2.92
CA ARG A 130 -7.54 17.24 -2.13
C ARG A 130 -6.43 16.24 -1.82
N LEU A 131 -6.79 14.98 -1.53
CA LEU A 131 -5.82 13.92 -1.28
C LEU A 131 -5.08 13.51 -2.56
N ILE A 132 -5.77 13.43 -3.70
CA ILE A 132 -5.17 13.20 -5.02
C ILE A 132 -4.12 14.28 -5.34
N ASP A 133 -4.48 15.55 -5.14
CA ASP A 133 -3.57 16.67 -5.37
C ASP A 133 -2.35 16.61 -4.44
N LYS A 134 -2.56 16.22 -3.17
CA LYS A 134 -1.47 16.02 -2.20
C LYS A 134 -0.51 14.92 -2.64
N ILE A 135 -1.03 13.76 -3.06
CA ILE A 135 -0.20 12.64 -3.55
C ILE A 135 0.62 13.06 -4.76
N THR A 136 -0.02 13.72 -5.73
CA THR A 136 0.63 14.18 -6.98
C THR A 136 1.79 15.13 -6.70
N ARG A 137 1.68 15.99 -5.66
CA ARG A 137 2.78 16.87 -5.24
C ARG A 137 3.90 16.14 -4.48
N THR A 138 3.58 15.10 -3.72
CA THR A 138 4.57 14.36 -2.91
C THR A 138 5.42 13.39 -3.74
N ARG A 139 4.87 12.83 -4.81
CA ARG A 139 5.50 11.79 -5.63
C ARG A 139 6.11 12.35 -6.91
N SER A 140 7.37 12.77 -6.82
CA SER A 140 8.08 13.41 -7.93
C SER A 140 8.24 12.50 -9.15
N ASP A 141 8.37 11.20 -8.90
CA ASP A 141 8.51 10.16 -9.93
C ASP A 141 7.23 9.91 -10.74
N LEU A 142 6.06 10.29 -10.23
CA LEU A 142 4.80 10.24 -10.98
C LEU A 142 4.65 11.44 -11.94
N VAL A 143 5.27 12.57 -11.60
CA VAL A 143 5.25 13.78 -12.44
C VAL A 143 6.30 13.68 -13.54
N LEU A 144 7.52 13.20 -13.24
CA LEU A 144 8.60 13.09 -14.22
C LEU A 144 8.31 12.08 -15.35
N LYS A 145 7.51 11.05 -15.09
CA LYS A 145 7.05 10.11 -16.13
C LYS A 145 6.14 10.74 -17.18
N ARG A 146 5.49 11.88 -16.89
CA ARG A 146 4.66 12.59 -17.88
C ARG A 146 5.48 13.45 -18.86
N SER A 147 6.74 13.74 -18.54
CA SER A 147 7.58 14.66 -19.32
C SER A 147 8.62 13.97 -20.19
N GLY A 148 8.63 12.62 -20.24
CA GLY A 148 9.70 11.82 -20.87
C GLY A 148 9.25 10.76 -21.87
N ASP A 149 7.96 10.68 -22.19
CA ASP A 149 7.54 9.94 -23.39
C ASP A 149 7.59 10.91 -24.57
N HIS A 150 8.75 10.96 -25.26
CA HIS A 150 9.00 11.12 -26.71
C HIS A 150 10.52 11.07 -26.95
#